data_AF-A0A2V5R7I5-F1
#
_entry.id   AF-A0A2V5R7I5-F1
#
_cell.length_a   1.000
_cell.length_b   1.000
_cell.length_c   1.000
_cell.angle_alpha   90.00
_cell.angle_beta   90.00
_cell.angle_gamma   90.00
#
_symmetry.space_group_name_H-M   'P 1'
#
loop_
_entity.id
_entity.type
_entity.pdbx_description
1 polymer ?
#
loop_
_entity_poly.entity_id
_entity_poly.type
_entity_poly.pdbx_seq_one_letter_code
_entity_poly.pdbx_strand_id
1 'polypeptide(L)'
;AEKAVRRSHTQTPAQRVSQYLAIPLEEHVAFLKQEELTLDDLLKRLPIPNRPYAQVPPRLPPYFGTLDRERRERMIEECARPGSELARMIQQIWIPLFTPPPPPTYIPKEDFAKQMAQAIEQRFHDVAVAVHKLRARGGKIVFVRFPYSGDLKKLEDRETPRAGIWDRVIRDTGAPGIYYEDYPKLRSFNCPGWSHLSAGDSVEFSKRLIPHLRKALQL
;
A
#
# COMPACT_ATOMS: atom_id res chain seq x y z
N ALA A 1 -16.02 -4.88 -10.44
CA ALA A 1 -16.33 -6.10 -9.66
C ALA A 1 -17.48 -6.91 -10.28
N GLU A 2 -18.63 -6.30 -10.57
CA GLU A 2 -19.83 -6.99 -11.10
C GLU A 2 -19.59 -7.85 -12.35
N LYS A 3 -18.85 -7.34 -13.35
CA LYS A 3 -18.52 -8.10 -14.58
C LYS A 3 -17.71 -9.38 -14.30
N ALA A 4 -16.78 -9.34 -13.33
CA ALA A 4 -15.95 -10.49 -12.99
C ALA A 4 -16.73 -11.57 -12.24
N VAL A 5 -17.60 -11.16 -11.29
CA VAL A 5 -18.50 -12.07 -10.56
C VAL A 5 -19.52 -12.70 -11.51
N ARG A 6 -20.15 -11.91 -12.39
CA ARG A 6 -21.04 -12.45 -13.42
C ARG A 6 -20.31 -13.48 -14.29
N ARG A 7 -19.10 -13.15 -14.76
CA ARG A 7 -18.29 -14.05 -15.56
C ARG A 7 -18.01 -15.37 -14.82
N SER A 8 -17.67 -15.38 -13.53
CA SER A 8 -17.44 -16.64 -12.80
C SER A 8 -18.66 -17.56 -12.79
N HIS A 9 -19.87 -17.01 -12.84
CA HIS A 9 -21.11 -17.80 -12.91
C HIS A 9 -21.48 -18.23 -14.34
N THR A 10 -21.07 -17.49 -15.37
CA THR A 10 -21.48 -17.71 -16.77
C THR A 10 -20.36 -18.16 -17.71
N GLN A 11 -19.23 -18.63 -17.17
CA GLN A 11 -18.09 -19.07 -17.97
C GLN A 11 -18.44 -20.29 -18.83
N THR A 12 -18.16 -20.20 -20.14
CA THR A 12 -18.27 -21.35 -21.05
C THR A 12 -17.16 -22.37 -20.78
N PRO A 13 -17.31 -23.64 -21.21
CA PRO A 13 -16.23 -24.62 -21.10
C PRO A 13 -14.90 -24.15 -21.72
N ALA A 14 -14.96 -23.51 -22.90
CA ALA A 14 -13.78 -22.94 -23.55
C ALA A 14 -13.10 -21.85 -22.71
N GLN A 15 -13.88 -20.98 -22.05
CA GLN A 15 -13.32 -19.95 -21.17
C GLN A 15 -12.66 -20.53 -19.92
N ARG A 16 -13.22 -21.62 -19.36
CA ARG A 16 -12.61 -22.33 -18.22
C ARG A 16 -11.28 -22.98 -18.62
N VAL A 17 -11.25 -23.67 -19.76
CA VAL A 17 -10.03 -24.28 -20.29
C VAL A 17 -8.97 -23.21 -20.59
N SER A 18 -9.36 -22.11 -21.23
CA SER A 18 -8.47 -20.98 -21.48
C SER A 18 -7.87 -20.43 -20.19
N GLN A 19 -8.67 -20.20 -19.14
CA GLN A 19 -8.16 -19.75 -17.85
C GLN A 19 -7.23 -20.78 -17.18
N TYR A 20 -7.58 -22.06 -17.24
CA TYR A 20 -6.78 -23.14 -16.67
C TYR A 20 -5.40 -23.26 -17.32
N LEU A 21 -5.32 -23.03 -18.64
CA LEU A 21 -4.07 -23.00 -19.38
C LEU A 21 -3.30 -21.68 -19.20
N ALA A 22 -4.02 -20.55 -19.13
CA ALA A 22 -3.43 -19.22 -19.02
C ALA A 22 -2.68 -19.02 -17.70
N ILE A 23 -3.25 -19.42 -16.55
CA ILE A 23 -2.63 -19.20 -15.23
C ILE A 23 -1.19 -19.77 -15.14
N PRO A 24 -0.93 -21.06 -15.43
CA PRO A 24 0.43 -21.57 -15.39
C PRO A 24 1.32 -20.96 -16.48
N LEU A 25 0.79 -20.63 -17.66
CA LEU A 25 1.58 -19.97 -18.71
C LEU A 25 2.00 -18.55 -18.30
N GLU A 26 1.09 -17.75 -17.74
CA GLU A 26 1.35 -16.39 -17.23
C GLU A 26 2.36 -16.39 -16.08
N GLU A 27 2.38 -17.42 -15.23
CA GLU A 27 3.37 -17.56 -14.15
C GLU A 27 4.78 -17.93 -14.64
N HIS A 28 4.92 -18.60 -15.80
CA HIS A 28 6.19 -19.20 -16.23
C HIS A 28 6.77 -18.62 -17.53
N VAL A 29 5.96 -17.89 -18.32
CA VAL A 29 6.39 -17.26 -19.56
C VAL A 29 6.50 -15.76 -19.36
N ALA A 30 7.65 -15.19 -19.74
CA ALA A 30 7.83 -13.74 -19.72
C ALA A 30 7.01 -13.09 -20.84
N PHE A 31 5.90 -12.46 -20.48
CA PHE A 31 5.16 -11.58 -21.37
C PHE A 31 5.74 -10.17 -21.34
N LEU A 32 5.63 -9.44 -22.46
CA LEU A 32 5.92 -8.01 -22.46
C LEU A 32 5.07 -7.33 -21.39
N LYS A 33 5.72 -6.76 -20.38
CA LYS A 33 5.04 -5.96 -19.38
C LYS A 33 4.49 -4.70 -20.04
N GLN A 34 3.20 -4.74 -20.36
CA GLN A 34 2.49 -3.66 -21.05
C GLN A 34 2.50 -2.33 -20.28
N GLU A 35 2.87 -2.34 -19.00
CA GLU A 35 2.93 -1.14 -18.15
C GLU A 35 4.36 -0.66 -17.89
N GLU A 36 5.38 -1.36 -18.41
CA GLU A 36 6.78 -1.06 -18.09
C GLU A 36 7.72 -1.08 -19.30
N LEU A 37 7.38 -1.83 -20.35
CA LEU A 37 8.19 -2.04 -21.56
C LEU A 37 7.51 -1.48 -22.82
N THR A 38 6.60 -0.52 -22.65
CA THR A 38 6.09 0.24 -23.79
C THR A 38 7.16 1.18 -24.33
N LEU A 39 7.06 1.55 -25.61
CA LEU A 39 7.95 2.57 -26.17
C LEU A 39 7.90 3.87 -25.36
N ASP A 40 6.70 4.29 -24.94
CA ASP A 40 6.50 5.48 -24.10
C ASP A 40 7.28 5.39 -22.78
N ASP A 41 7.21 4.25 -22.09
CA ASP A 41 7.95 4.06 -20.83
C ASP A 41 9.46 3.93 -21.04
N LEU A 42 9.89 3.34 -22.15
CA LEU A 42 11.31 3.29 -22.52
C LEU A 42 11.85 4.69 -22.84
N LEU A 43 11.08 5.54 -23.51
CA LEU A 43 11.46 6.92 -23.81
C LEU A 43 11.60 7.76 -22.53
N LYS A 44 10.76 7.52 -21.50
CA LYS A 44 10.91 8.16 -20.18
C LYS A 44 12.21 7.79 -19.46
N ARG A 45 12.87 6.68 -19.85
CA ARG A 45 14.15 6.25 -19.25
C ARG A 45 15.35 6.99 -19.82
N LEU A 46 15.21 7.68 -20.96
CA LEU A 46 16.29 8.45 -21.55
C LEU A 46 16.88 9.42 -20.50
N PRO A 47 18.21 9.57 -20.44
CA PRO A 47 18.89 10.43 -19.46
C PRO A 47 18.78 11.91 -19.88
N ILE A 48 17.56 12.37 -20.15
CA ILE A 48 17.30 13.76 -20.48
C ILE A 48 17.27 14.53 -19.15
N PRO A 49 18.17 15.52 -18.95
CA PRO A 49 18.19 16.28 -17.72
C PRO A 49 16.88 17.07 -17.57
N ASN A 50 16.37 17.13 -16.34
CA ASN A 50 15.23 17.97 -16.02
C ASN A 50 15.60 19.44 -16.23
N ARG A 51 14.68 20.24 -16.75
CA ARG A 51 14.84 21.70 -16.80
C ARG A 51 15.05 22.27 -15.38
N PRO A 52 15.73 23.43 -15.23
CA PRO A 52 15.81 24.11 -13.94
C PRO A 52 14.42 24.26 -13.30
N TYR A 53 14.32 23.92 -12.02
CA TYR A 53 13.09 24.00 -11.21
C TYR A 53 11.95 23.06 -11.62
N ALA A 54 12.19 22.06 -12.47
CA ALA A 54 11.17 21.07 -12.79
C ALA A 54 10.78 20.26 -11.54
N GLN A 55 9.48 20.23 -11.23
CA GLN A 55 8.92 19.30 -10.27
C GLN A 55 8.60 18.00 -11.01
N VAL A 56 9.55 17.07 -11.00
CA VAL A 56 9.40 15.77 -11.65
C VAL A 56 9.27 14.71 -10.56
N PRO A 57 8.23 13.85 -10.61
CA PRO A 57 8.10 12.78 -9.65
C PRO A 57 9.30 11.83 -9.75
N PRO A 58 9.69 11.19 -8.64
CA PRO A 58 10.73 10.17 -8.65
C PRO A 58 10.34 9.03 -9.61
N ARG A 59 11.33 8.49 -10.31
CA ARG A 59 11.12 7.34 -11.21
C ARG A 59 10.85 6.09 -10.38
N LEU A 60 9.76 5.38 -10.68
CA LEU A 60 9.46 4.09 -10.09
C LEU A 60 10.46 3.03 -10.60
N PRO A 61 10.83 2.02 -9.78
CA PRO A 61 11.65 0.92 -10.27
C PRO A 61 10.88 0.14 -11.35
N PRO A 62 11.56 -0.31 -12.42
CA PRO A 62 10.99 -1.33 -13.27
C PRO A 62 10.91 -2.64 -12.48
N TYR A 63 9.94 -3.47 -12.84
CA TYR A 63 9.72 -4.82 -12.35
C TYR A 63 9.49 -4.92 -10.85
N PHE A 64 8.81 -3.95 -10.23
CA PHE A 64 8.59 -3.92 -8.77
C PHE A 64 8.11 -5.27 -8.21
N GLY A 65 7.14 -5.89 -8.87
CA GLY A 65 6.63 -7.20 -8.52
C GLY A 65 6.05 -8.00 -9.68
N THR A 66 5.62 -9.21 -9.33
CA THR A 66 4.80 -10.10 -10.16
C THR A 66 3.52 -10.47 -9.40
N LEU A 67 2.43 -10.71 -10.13
CA LEU A 67 1.19 -11.22 -9.55
C LEU A 67 1.16 -12.74 -9.68
N ASP A 68 0.95 -13.44 -8.57
CA ASP A 68 0.76 -14.90 -8.58
C ASP A 68 -0.71 -15.28 -8.83
N ARG A 69 -1.00 -16.58 -9.02
CA ARG A 69 -2.37 -17.10 -9.21
C ARG A 69 -3.36 -16.74 -8.10
N GLU A 70 -2.87 -16.45 -6.89
CA GLU A 70 -3.68 -16.05 -5.74
C GLU A 70 -3.94 -14.53 -5.74
N ARG A 71 -3.49 -13.83 -6.79
CA ARG A 71 -3.51 -12.37 -6.94
C ARG A 71 -2.72 -11.66 -5.86
N ARG A 72 -1.68 -12.31 -5.33
CA ARG A 72 -0.71 -11.64 -4.46
C ARG A 72 0.35 -11.00 -5.30
N GLU A 73 0.59 -9.72 -5.06
CA GLU A 73 1.75 -9.04 -5.60
C GLU A 73 2.99 -9.46 -4.80
N ARG A 74 4.00 -9.96 -5.51
CA ARG A 74 5.25 -10.46 -4.96
C ARG A 74 6.36 -9.56 -5.44
N MET A 75 6.96 -8.83 -4.52
CA MET A 75 8.16 -8.04 -4.79
C MET A 75 9.26 -8.96 -5.34
N ILE A 76 9.90 -8.57 -6.44
CA ILE A 76 11.02 -9.36 -6.99
C ILE A 76 12.23 -9.31 -6.06
N GLU A 77 13.11 -10.30 -6.15
CA GLU A 77 14.28 -10.42 -5.28
C GLU A 77 15.16 -9.16 -5.32
N GLU A 78 15.38 -8.59 -6.50
CA GLU A 78 16.19 -7.38 -6.65
C GLU A 78 15.58 -6.18 -5.92
N CYS A 79 14.25 -6.04 -5.86
CA CYS A 79 13.60 -4.98 -5.08
C CYS A 79 13.61 -5.25 -3.57
N ALA A 80 13.65 -6.53 -3.17
CA ALA A 80 13.67 -6.95 -1.77
C ALA A 80 15.08 -6.97 -1.17
N ARG A 81 16.12 -7.10 -1.99
CA ARG A 81 17.51 -7.22 -1.54
C ARG A 81 17.97 -5.91 -0.88
N PRO A 82 18.37 -5.93 0.41
CA PRO A 82 18.85 -4.73 1.08
C PRO A 82 20.02 -4.08 0.33
N GLY A 83 19.92 -2.78 0.06
CA GLY A 83 20.96 -2.02 -0.62
C GLY A 83 21.11 -2.31 -2.11
N SER A 84 20.17 -3.00 -2.75
CA SER A 84 20.11 -3.01 -4.21
C SER A 84 19.73 -1.65 -4.78
N GLU A 85 20.04 -1.43 -6.06
CA GLU A 85 19.64 -0.22 -6.77
C GLU A 85 18.12 -0.08 -6.80
N LEU A 86 17.38 -1.17 -7.08
CA LEU A 86 15.92 -1.11 -7.12
C LEU A 86 15.30 -0.85 -5.73
N ALA A 87 15.87 -1.38 -4.66
CA ALA A 87 15.42 -1.06 -3.29
C ALA A 87 15.63 0.42 -2.98
N ARG A 88 16.80 0.98 -3.30
CA ARG A 88 17.08 2.43 -3.13
C ARG A 88 16.15 3.30 -3.96
N MET A 89 15.86 2.89 -5.20
CA MET A 89 14.91 3.58 -6.08
C MET A 89 13.48 3.60 -5.50
N ILE A 90 13.08 2.60 -4.72
CA ILE A 90 11.79 2.59 -4.03
C ILE A 90 11.83 3.55 -2.83
N GLN A 91 12.89 3.45 -2.03
CA GLN A 91 13.05 4.22 -0.79
C GLN A 91 13.00 5.74 -1.04
N GLN A 92 13.67 6.23 -2.08
CA GLN A 92 13.70 7.66 -2.44
C GLN A 92 12.33 8.26 -2.75
N ILE A 93 11.29 7.44 -3.00
CA ILE A 93 9.95 7.92 -3.35
C ILE A 93 9.18 8.41 -2.13
N TRP A 94 9.37 7.77 -0.97
CA TRP A 94 8.46 7.94 0.16
C TRP A 94 8.58 9.30 0.82
N ILE A 95 9.80 9.80 1.06
CA ILE A 95 9.97 11.08 1.75
C ILE A 95 9.34 12.23 0.95
N PRO A 96 9.60 12.40 -0.36
CA PRO A 96 8.93 13.44 -1.15
C PRO A 96 7.41 13.24 -1.21
N LEU A 97 6.93 11.99 -1.33
CA LEU A 97 5.51 11.71 -1.44
C LEU A 97 4.74 12.03 -0.14
N PHE A 98 5.37 11.83 1.02
CA PHE A 98 4.78 12.08 2.34
C PHE A 98 5.17 13.44 2.94
N THR A 99 5.97 14.25 2.22
CA THR A 99 6.25 15.63 2.58
C THR A 99 5.35 16.54 1.75
N PRO A 100 4.25 17.07 2.31
CA PRO A 100 3.35 17.92 1.55
C PRO A 100 4.08 19.18 1.06
N PRO A 101 3.69 19.74 -0.10
CA PRO A 101 4.23 21.00 -0.55
C PRO A 101 3.89 22.11 0.45
N PRO A 102 4.68 23.20 0.49
CA PRO A 102 4.37 24.33 1.36
C PRO A 102 2.98 24.90 1.03
N PRO A 103 2.30 25.51 2.02
CA PRO A 103 1.03 26.19 1.79
C PRO A 103 1.13 27.20 0.63
N PRO A 104 0.09 27.33 -0.21
CA PRO A 104 0.09 28.31 -1.28
C PRO A 104 0.27 29.73 -0.75
N THR A 105 1.13 30.53 -1.38
CA THR A 105 1.46 31.90 -0.91
C THR A 105 0.30 32.89 -0.97
N TYR A 106 -0.74 32.57 -1.76
CA TYR A 106 -1.94 33.40 -1.94
C TYR A 106 -3.06 33.09 -0.94
N ILE A 107 -2.89 32.10 -0.05
CA ILE A 107 -3.84 31.80 1.04
C ILE A 107 -3.18 32.19 2.36
N PRO A 108 -3.83 32.99 3.22
CA PRO A 108 -3.33 33.25 4.57
C PRO A 108 -3.06 31.94 5.31
N LYS A 109 -1.92 31.84 6.01
CA LYS A 109 -1.47 30.60 6.65
C LYS A 109 -2.49 30.03 7.62
N GLU A 110 -3.17 30.90 8.37
CA GLU A 110 -4.21 30.52 9.33
C GLU A 110 -5.44 29.90 8.65
N ASP A 111 -5.88 30.47 7.53
CA ASP A 111 -6.99 29.94 6.75
C ASP A 111 -6.65 28.59 6.14
N PHE A 112 -5.43 28.45 5.60
CA PHE A 112 -4.95 27.16 5.09
C PHE A 112 -4.91 26.10 6.20
N ALA A 113 -4.36 26.44 7.37
CA ALA A 113 -4.31 25.53 8.52
C ALA A 113 -5.72 25.10 8.97
N LYS A 114 -6.67 26.04 9.01
CA LYS A 114 -8.08 25.75 9.35
C LYS A 114 -8.73 24.81 8.34
N GLN A 115 -8.52 25.04 7.04
CA GLN A 115 -9.04 24.16 5.98
C GLN A 115 -8.46 22.75 6.09
N MET A 116 -7.16 22.62 6.37
CA MET A 116 -6.51 21.32 6.58
C MET A 116 -7.03 20.62 7.83
N ALA A 117 -7.19 21.33 8.95
CA ALA A 117 -7.81 20.77 10.13
C ALA A 117 -9.21 20.24 9.82
N GLN A 118 -10.06 21.02 9.13
CA GLN A 118 -11.40 20.59 8.73
C GLN A 118 -11.38 19.35 7.83
N ALA A 119 -10.47 19.27 6.86
CA ALA A 119 -10.34 18.11 5.99
C ALA A 119 -9.90 16.85 6.76
N ILE A 120 -9.00 17.00 7.74
CA ILE A 120 -8.56 15.92 8.63
C ILE A 120 -9.74 15.44 9.49
N GLU A 121 -10.46 16.37 10.12
CA GLU A 121 -11.66 16.06 10.92
C GLU A 121 -12.71 15.31 10.10
N GLN A 122 -13.00 15.79 8.89
CA GLN A 122 -13.93 15.14 7.98
C GLN A 122 -13.49 13.71 7.65
N ARG A 123 -12.18 13.48 7.45
CA ARG A 123 -11.66 12.13 7.17
C ARG A 123 -11.89 11.17 8.33
N PHE A 124 -11.66 11.60 9.57
CA PHE A 124 -11.97 10.76 10.75
C PHE A 124 -13.47 10.46 10.84
N HIS A 125 -14.31 11.47 10.62
CA HIS A 125 -15.76 11.30 10.58
C HIS A 125 -16.21 10.29 9.52
N ASP A 126 -15.73 10.44 8.28
CA ASP A 126 -16.09 9.55 7.17
C ASP A 126 -15.72 8.09 7.46
N VAL A 127 -14.54 7.86 8.06
CA VAL A 127 -14.08 6.53 8.46
C VAL A 127 -15.01 5.95 9.53
N ALA A 128 -15.35 6.71 10.58
CA ALA A 128 -16.28 6.27 11.62
C ALA A 128 -17.67 5.93 11.06
N VAL A 129 -18.22 6.81 10.22
CA VAL A 129 -19.51 6.59 9.54
C VAL A 129 -19.48 5.32 8.69
N ALA A 130 -18.42 5.12 7.91
CA ALA A 130 -18.26 3.93 7.08
C ALA A 130 -18.22 2.65 7.93
N VAL A 131 -17.45 2.66 9.04
CA VAL A 131 -17.37 1.53 9.97
C VAL A 131 -18.74 1.23 10.58
N HIS A 132 -19.47 2.24 11.07
CA HIS A 132 -20.81 2.04 11.63
C HIS A 132 -21.78 1.46 10.60
N LYS A 133 -21.77 1.97 9.36
CA LYS A 133 -22.61 1.47 8.28
C LYS A 133 -22.31 0.01 7.93
N LEU A 134 -21.03 -0.38 7.91
CA LEU A 134 -20.62 -1.77 7.65
C LEU A 134 -21.03 -2.70 8.81
N ARG A 135 -20.83 -2.27 10.06
CA ARG A 135 -21.22 -3.04 11.25
C ARG A 135 -22.73 -3.20 11.38
N ALA A 136 -23.52 -2.17 11.04
CA ALA A 136 -24.98 -2.24 11.01
C ALA A 136 -25.52 -3.27 10.00
N ARG A 137 -24.71 -3.66 9.00
CA ARG A 137 -25.01 -4.72 8.03
C ARG A 137 -24.44 -6.09 8.42
N GLY A 138 -23.96 -6.25 9.66
CA GLY A 138 -23.35 -7.47 10.17
C GLY A 138 -21.86 -7.63 9.82
N GLY A 139 -21.22 -6.62 9.23
CA GLY A 139 -19.78 -6.65 8.95
C GLY A 139 -18.94 -6.61 10.23
N LYS A 140 -17.98 -7.52 10.37
CA LYS A 140 -16.94 -7.44 11.41
C LYS A 140 -15.75 -6.63 10.87
N ILE A 141 -15.30 -5.63 11.63
CA ILE A 141 -14.21 -4.73 11.22
C ILE A 141 -13.07 -4.82 12.22
N VAL A 142 -11.85 -4.97 11.72
CA VAL A 142 -10.60 -4.85 12.49
C VAL A 142 -9.65 -3.98 11.67
N PHE A 143 -9.03 -2.99 12.30
CA PHE A 143 -7.97 -2.20 11.69
C PHE A 143 -6.62 -2.87 11.90
N VAL A 144 -5.77 -2.87 10.87
CA VAL A 144 -4.40 -3.40 10.96
C VAL A 144 -3.42 -2.35 10.47
N ARG A 145 -2.49 -1.92 11.33
CA ARG A 145 -1.32 -1.15 10.91
C ARG A 145 -0.21 -2.12 10.58
N PHE A 146 0.13 -2.21 9.31
CA PHE A 146 1.24 -3.03 8.82
C PHE A 146 2.60 -2.44 9.22
N PRO A 147 3.65 -3.28 9.28
CA PRO A 147 5.01 -2.82 9.50
C PRO A 147 5.47 -1.80 8.44
N TYR A 148 6.22 -0.82 8.90
CA TYR A 148 6.94 0.15 8.09
C TYR A 148 8.27 0.46 8.78
N SER A 149 9.27 0.93 8.05
CA SER A 149 10.66 1.00 8.55
C SER A 149 11.44 2.14 7.90
N GLY A 150 12.72 2.27 8.27
CA GLY A 150 13.63 3.25 7.67
C GLY A 150 13.21 4.70 7.90
N ASP A 151 13.53 5.57 6.94
CA ASP A 151 13.28 7.01 7.08
C ASP A 151 11.80 7.38 6.94
N LEU A 152 11.00 6.57 6.24
CA LEU A 152 9.54 6.73 6.24
C LEU A 152 9.00 6.61 7.67
N LYS A 153 9.53 5.65 8.46
CA LYS A 153 9.10 5.51 9.85
C LYS A 153 9.44 6.75 10.68
N LYS A 154 10.66 7.26 10.56
CA LYS A 154 11.09 8.48 11.26
C LYS A 154 10.22 9.68 10.88
N LEU A 155 9.84 9.79 9.60
CA LEU A 155 8.96 10.84 9.10
C LEU A 155 7.57 10.74 9.72
N GLU A 156 6.90 9.58 9.61
CA GLU A 156 5.55 9.43 10.17
C GLU A 156 5.52 9.55 11.69
N ASP A 157 6.51 9.02 12.41
CA ASP A 157 6.57 9.14 13.87
C ASP A 157 6.66 10.62 14.32
N ARG A 158 7.21 11.49 13.46
CA ARG A 158 7.32 12.94 13.69
C ARG A 158 6.07 13.71 13.24
N GLU A 159 5.63 13.48 11.99
CA GLU A 159 4.59 14.29 11.34
C GLU A 159 3.16 13.78 11.65
N THR A 160 3.00 12.47 11.80
CA THR A 160 1.70 11.79 11.96
C THR A 160 1.77 10.75 13.08
N PRO A 161 2.12 11.17 14.31
CA PRO A 161 2.36 10.25 15.42
C PRO A 161 1.13 9.40 15.71
N ARG A 162 1.37 8.16 16.16
CA ARG A 162 0.34 7.15 16.48
C ARG A 162 -0.80 7.73 17.32
N ALA A 163 -0.48 8.45 18.39
CA ALA A 163 -1.45 9.04 19.31
C ALA A 163 -2.43 10.00 18.64
N GLY A 164 -1.98 10.74 17.62
CA GLY A 164 -2.80 11.70 16.88
C GLY A 164 -3.64 11.06 15.78
N ILE A 165 -3.14 9.99 15.16
CA ILE A 165 -3.79 9.37 14.00
C ILE A 165 -4.39 8.00 14.33
N TRP A 166 -3.55 7.01 14.63
CA TRP A 166 -4.00 5.63 14.82
C TRP A 166 -4.92 5.47 16.02
N ASP A 167 -4.51 5.96 17.19
CA ASP A 167 -5.31 5.78 18.42
C ASP A 167 -6.66 6.50 18.29
N ARG A 168 -6.69 7.61 17.54
CA ARG A 168 -7.90 8.31 17.17
C ARG A 168 -8.82 7.49 16.25
N VAL A 169 -8.31 6.88 15.18
CA VAL A 169 -9.11 5.98 14.33
C VAL A 169 -9.75 4.87 15.17
N ILE A 170 -8.98 4.23 16.05
CA ILE A 170 -9.48 3.14 16.90
C ILE A 170 -10.58 3.63 17.84
N ARG A 171 -10.35 4.76 18.52
CA ARG A 171 -11.32 5.36 19.44
C ARG A 171 -12.61 5.76 18.72
N ASP A 172 -12.49 6.53 17.65
CA ASP A 172 -13.64 7.14 16.96
C ASP A 172 -14.50 6.08 16.22
N THR A 173 -13.90 4.97 15.80
CA THR A 173 -14.62 3.86 15.14
C THR A 173 -15.13 2.79 16.11
N GLY A 174 -14.55 2.71 17.32
CA GLY A 174 -14.82 1.64 18.29
C GLY A 174 -14.55 0.23 17.75
N ALA A 175 -13.70 0.09 16.74
CA ALA A 175 -13.31 -1.18 16.15
C ALA A 175 -11.97 -1.66 16.74
N PRO A 176 -11.74 -2.98 16.90
CA PRO A 176 -10.44 -3.49 17.33
C PRO A 176 -9.32 -3.07 16.38
N GLY A 177 -8.16 -2.74 16.95
CA GLY A 177 -6.95 -2.38 16.23
C GLY A 177 -5.81 -3.36 16.50
N ILE A 178 -5.06 -3.70 15.46
CA ILE A 178 -3.80 -4.43 15.54
C ILE A 178 -2.70 -3.51 15.01
N TYR A 179 -1.96 -2.89 15.92
CA TYR A 179 -0.76 -2.13 15.57
C TYR A 179 0.46 -3.06 15.68
N TYR A 180 1.19 -3.26 14.59
CA TYR A 180 2.26 -4.28 14.54
C TYR A 180 3.29 -4.17 15.68
N GLU A 181 3.64 -2.95 16.13
CA GLU A 181 4.61 -2.76 17.23
C GLU A 181 4.13 -3.30 18.58
N ASP A 182 2.82 -3.40 18.80
CA ASP A 182 2.25 -3.91 20.06
C ASP A 182 2.46 -5.42 20.24
N TYR A 183 2.85 -6.11 19.17
CA TYR A 183 2.98 -7.57 19.15
C TYR A 183 4.43 -7.95 18.85
N PRO A 184 5.15 -8.60 19.80
CA PRO A 184 6.55 -8.98 19.60
C PRO A 184 6.82 -9.80 18.34
N LYS A 185 5.85 -10.61 17.90
CA LYS A 185 5.94 -11.43 16.68
C LYS A 185 5.74 -10.65 15.38
N LEU A 186 5.13 -9.46 15.45
CA LEU A 186 4.82 -8.60 14.30
C LEU A 186 5.76 -7.40 14.17
N ARG A 187 6.48 -7.02 15.23
CA ARG A 187 7.42 -5.87 15.21
C ARG A 187 8.78 -6.14 14.55
N SER A 188 9.12 -7.40 14.27
CA SER A 188 10.46 -7.80 13.81
C SER A 188 10.69 -7.63 12.30
N PHE A 189 9.67 -7.24 11.54
CA PHE A 189 9.77 -7.16 10.09
C PHE A 189 10.40 -5.85 9.64
N ASN A 190 11.32 -5.94 8.68
CA ASN A 190 11.92 -4.79 8.01
C ASN A 190 11.39 -4.72 6.58
N CYS A 191 10.94 -3.54 6.15
CA CYS A 191 10.35 -3.36 4.82
C CYS A 191 11.46 -2.90 3.85
N PRO A 192 11.82 -3.68 2.81
CA PRO A 192 12.92 -3.32 1.90
C PRO A 192 12.76 -1.94 1.27
N GLY A 193 11.53 -1.60 0.87
CA GLY A 193 11.16 -0.29 0.36
C GLY A 193 10.54 0.62 1.42
N TRP A 194 10.80 0.42 2.71
CA TRP A 194 10.25 1.16 3.86
C TRP A 194 8.75 1.01 4.17
N SER A 195 7.91 0.65 3.22
CA SER A 195 6.45 0.49 3.43
C SER A 195 5.91 -0.91 3.14
N HIS A 196 6.58 -1.69 2.27
CA HIS A 196 6.14 -3.02 1.85
C HIS A 196 7.05 -4.11 2.38
N LEU A 197 6.46 -5.23 2.81
CA LEU A 197 7.17 -6.45 3.16
C LEU A 197 7.75 -7.14 1.90
N SER A 198 8.85 -7.86 2.06
CA SER A 198 9.33 -8.78 1.01
C SER A 198 8.31 -9.88 0.72
N ALA A 199 8.45 -10.57 -0.41
CA ALA A 199 7.58 -11.69 -0.76
C ALA A 199 7.60 -12.80 0.31
N GLY A 200 8.77 -13.11 0.89
CA GLY A 200 8.89 -14.09 1.97
C GLY A 200 8.27 -13.59 3.28
N ASP A 201 8.58 -12.35 3.66
CA ASP A 201 8.07 -11.75 4.90
C ASP A 201 6.57 -11.55 4.89
N SER A 202 5.94 -11.28 3.75
CA SER A 202 4.48 -11.12 3.68
C SER A 202 3.75 -12.42 4.03
N VAL A 203 4.30 -13.58 3.66
CA VAL A 203 3.76 -14.90 4.04
C VAL A 203 3.90 -15.10 5.54
N GLU A 204 5.09 -14.83 6.08
CA GLU A 204 5.38 -15.05 7.50
C GLU A 204 4.61 -14.07 8.40
N PHE A 205 4.52 -12.80 8.00
CA PHE A 205 3.69 -11.80 8.67
C PHE A 205 2.23 -12.24 8.70
N SER A 206 1.69 -12.70 7.56
CA SER A 206 0.31 -13.18 7.49
C SER A 206 0.07 -14.35 8.46
N LYS A 207 0.96 -15.35 8.49
CA LYS A 207 0.88 -16.47 9.44
C LYS A 207 0.86 -15.98 10.89
N ARG A 208 1.71 -15.01 11.24
CA ARG A 208 1.79 -14.45 12.59
C ARG A 208 0.63 -13.53 12.95
N LEU A 209 0.02 -12.87 11.96
CA LEU A 209 -1.11 -11.96 12.14
C LEU A 209 -2.43 -12.72 12.40
N ILE A 210 -2.63 -13.86 11.75
CA ILE A 210 -3.91 -14.61 11.80
C ILE A 210 -4.40 -14.91 13.23
N PRO A 211 -3.57 -15.38 14.18
CA PRO A 211 -4.00 -15.58 15.56
C PRO A 211 -4.53 -14.31 16.23
N HIS A 212 -3.89 -13.16 15.96
CA HIS A 212 -4.33 -11.87 16.50
C HIS A 212 -5.65 -11.40 15.87
N LEU A 213 -5.82 -11.61 14.57
CA LEU A 213 -7.08 -11.35 13.87
C LEU A 213 -8.23 -12.22 14.38
N ARG A 214 -8.01 -13.53 14.55
CA ARG A 214 -9.03 -14.44 15.10
C ARG A 214 -9.48 -14.00 16.48
N LYS A 215 -8.51 -13.68 17.36
CA LYS A 215 -8.80 -13.13 18.69
C LYS A 215 -9.61 -11.83 18.62
N ALA A 216 -9.23 -10.89 17.76
CA ALA A 216 -9.93 -9.62 17.59
C ALA A 216 -11.36 -9.79 17.04
N LEU A 217 -11.59 -10.78 16.18
CA LEU A 217 -12.89 -11.10 15.57
C LEU A 217 -13.75 -12.05 16.42
N GLN A 218 -13.22 -12.55 17.53
CA GLN A 218 -13.83 -13.58 18.37
C GLN A 218 -14.21 -14.82 17.55
N LEU A 219 -13.24 -15.32 16.77
CA LEU A 219 -13.33 -16.52 15.92
C LEU A 219 -12.41 -17.63 16.43
#